data_AF-K2BNT3-F1
#
_entry.id   AF-K2BNT3-F1
#
_cell.length_a   1.000
_cell.length_b   1.000
_cell.length_c   1.000
_cell.angle_alpha   90.00
_cell.angle_beta   90.00
_cell.angle_gamma   90.00
#
_symmetry.space_group_name_H-M   'P 1'
#
loop_
_entity.id
_entity.type
_entity.pdbx_description
1 polymer ?
#
loop_
_entity_poly.entity_id
_entity_poly.type
_entity_poly.pdbx_seq_one_letter_code
_entity_poly.pdbx_strand_id
1 'polypeptide(L)'
;MLLAKHSPSDDLQEMIAANNYLAFRMAAQSGHLFVIRQLKAHAPHKLWEMITANNYSAFRRAAEFGHLPIIQWLVKYVTKLAPHKLQEMIEVNEYDAFRFAVQNECVSVVDYFLELLPDKKQAMIEANHYSAFRMAAITDRWRMMAKLVALL
;
A
#
# COMPACT_ATOMS: atom_id res chain seq x y z
N MET A 1 -37.55 -10.74 -24.92
CA MET A 1 -36.57 -9.90 -24.19
C MET A 1 -35.33 -10.73 -23.94
N LEU A 2 -34.34 -10.67 -24.85
CA LEU A 2 -33.06 -11.37 -24.70
C LEU A 2 -32.24 -10.63 -23.65
N LEU A 3 -32.08 -11.21 -22.46
CA LEU A 3 -30.99 -10.80 -21.57
C LEU A 3 -29.70 -11.08 -22.32
N ALA A 4 -28.97 -10.03 -22.71
CA ALA A 4 -27.65 -10.19 -23.32
C ALA A 4 -26.77 -10.98 -22.34
N LYS A 5 -26.36 -12.19 -22.73
CA LYS A 5 -25.36 -12.96 -21.97
C LYS A 5 -24.08 -12.14 -21.96
N HIS A 6 -23.48 -11.95 -20.79
CA HIS A 6 -22.22 -11.22 -20.64
C HIS A 6 -21.14 -11.89 -21.48
N SER A 7 -20.27 -11.08 -22.11
CA SER A 7 -19.11 -11.64 -22.80
C SER A 7 -18.08 -12.11 -21.76
N PRO A 8 -17.18 -13.06 -22.10
CA PRO A 8 -16.10 -13.45 -21.20
C PRO A 8 -15.22 -12.28 -20.74
N SER A 9 -15.15 -11.21 -21.53
CA SER A 9 -14.45 -9.98 -21.16
C SER A 9 -15.21 -9.22 -20.07
N ASP A 10 -16.53 -9.10 -20.20
CA ASP A 10 -17.38 -8.41 -19.20
C ASP A 10 -17.35 -9.18 -17.88
N ASP A 11 -17.47 -10.51 -17.93
CA ASP A 11 -17.34 -11.39 -16.76
C ASP A 11 -15.98 -11.18 -16.07
N LEU A 12 -14.89 -11.11 -16.84
CA LEU A 12 -13.55 -10.86 -16.28
C LEU A 12 -13.45 -9.49 -15.60
N GLN A 13 -14.03 -8.44 -16.19
CA GLN A 13 -14.05 -7.11 -15.56
C GLN A 13 -14.83 -7.11 -14.24
N GLU A 14 -15.96 -7.81 -14.17
CA GLU A 14 -16.74 -7.96 -12.95
C GLU A 14 -15.99 -8.75 -11.88
N MET A 15 -15.34 -9.86 -12.26
CA MET A 15 -14.50 -10.65 -11.36
C MET A 15 -13.35 -9.82 -10.77
N ILE A 16 -12.72 -8.95 -11.56
CA ILE A 16 -11.66 -8.05 -11.10
C ILE A 16 -12.21 -6.99 -10.12
N ALA A 17 -13.40 -6.45 -10.40
CA ALA A 17 -14.03 -5.41 -9.57
C ALA A 17 -14.69 -5.94 -8.29
N ALA A 18 -14.98 -7.24 -8.22
CA ALA A 18 -15.70 -7.87 -7.14
C ALA A 18 -15.11 -7.55 -5.75
N ASN A 19 -16.01 -7.36 -4.78
CA ASN A 19 -15.67 -7.07 -3.39
C ASN A 19 -14.69 -5.90 -3.23
N ASN A 20 -14.90 -4.83 -4.01
CA ASN A 20 -14.06 -3.64 -4.04
C ASN A 20 -12.59 -4.00 -4.35
N TYR A 21 -12.38 -4.68 -5.47
CA TYR A 21 -11.06 -5.09 -5.97
C TYR A 21 -10.29 -5.99 -4.99
N LEU A 22 -10.98 -6.91 -4.34
CA LEU A 22 -10.39 -7.78 -3.31
C LEU A 22 -9.19 -8.58 -3.84
N ALA A 23 -9.26 -9.09 -5.07
CA ALA A 23 -8.16 -9.84 -5.69
C ALA A 23 -6.86 -9.01 -5.76
N PHE A 24 -6.96 -7.73 -6.12
CA PHE A 24 -5.82 -6.81 -6.18
C PHE A 24 -5.23 -6.54 -4.79
N ARG A 25 -6.09 -6.27 -3.80
CA ARG A 25 -5.68 -6.01 -2.42
C ARG A 25 -5.02 -7.23 -1.77
N MET A 26 -5.56 -8.43 -1.98
CA MET A 26 -5.00 -9.67 -1.44
C MET A 26 -3.72 -10.07 -2.16
N ALA A 27 -3.61 -9.87 -3.48
CA ALA A 27 -2.35 -10.05 -4.19
C ALA A 27 -1.24 -9.12 -3.66
N ALA A 28 -1.59 -7.88 -3.29
CA ALA A 28 -0.66 -6.96 -2.65
C ALA A 28 -0.24 -7.40 -1.25
N GLN A 29 -1.20 -7.86 -0.44
CA GLN A 29 -0.94 -8.43 0.88
C GLN A 29 -0.03 -9.66 0.83
N SER A 30 -0.17 -10.51 -0.20
CA SER A 30 0.60 -11.76 -0.35
C SER A 30 1.89 -11.61 -1.17
N GLY A 31 2.25 -10.40 -1.60
CA GLY A 31 3.51 -10.17 -2.32
C GLY A 31 3.49 -10.60 -3.80
N HIS A 32 2.32 -10.81 -4.39
CA HIS A 32 2.16 -11.34 -5.74
C HIS A 32 2.18 -10.24 -6.82
N LEU A 33 3.33 -9.58 -7.00
CA LEU A 33 3.51 -8.50 -7.97
C LEU A 33 3.17 -8.93 -9.42
N PHE A 34 3.44 -10.18 -9.79
CA PHE A 34 3.06 -10.69 -11.11
C PHE A 34 1.55 -10.60 -11.33
N VAL A 35 0.75 -11.06 -10.36
CA VAL A 35 -0.72 -11.02 -10.42
C VAL A 35 -1.22 -9.57 -10.50
N ILE A 36 -0.65 -8.65 -9.71
CA ILE A 36 -0.96 -7.20 -9.80
C ILE A 36 -0.76 -6.66 -11.21
N ARG A 37 0.35 -7.04 -11.87
CA ARG A 37 0.63 -6.63 -13.25
C ARG A 37 -0.38 -7.22 -14.24
N GLN A 38 -0.80 -8.47 -14.05
CA GLN A 38 -1.83 -9.10 -14.89
C GLN A 38 -3.21 -8.45 -14.70
N LEU A 39 -3.62 -8.18 -13.46
CA LEU A 39 -4.88 -7.48 -13.18
C LEU A 39 -4.91 -6.09 -13.85
N LYS A 40 -3.80 -5.34 -13.78
CA LYS A 40 -3.65 -4.10 -14.54
C LYS A 40 -3.75 -4.32 -16.06
N ALA A 41 -3.13 -5.36 -16.60
CA ALA A 41 -3.12 -5.61 -18.04
C ALA A 41 -4.51 -5.95 -18.58
N HIS A 42 -5.31 -6.69 -17.79
CA HIS A 42 -6.67 -7.08 -18.16
C HIS A 42 -7.72 -6.01 -17.84
N ALA A 43 -7.49 -5.13 -16.86
CA ALA A 43 -8.40 -4.03 -16.51
C ALA A 43 -7.64 -2.70 -16.35
N PRO A 44 -6.98 -2.19 -17.41
CA PRO A 44 -6.16 -0.98 -17.29
C PRO A 44 -6.97 0.27 -16.94
N HIS A 45 -8.23 0.31 -17.38
CA HIS A 45 -9.15 1.42 -17.08
C HIS A 45 -9.66 1.41 -15.63
N LYS A 46 -9.51 0.29 -14.90
CA LYS A 46 -9.88 0.16 -13.47
C LYS A 46 -8.71 0.37 -12.51
N LEU A 47 -7.53 0.71 -13.04
CA LEU A 47 -6.30 0.72 -12.25
C LEU A 47 -6.36 1.73 -11.10
N TRP A 48 -6.97 2.89 -11.34
CA TRP A 48 -7.07 3.91 -10.30
C TRP A 48 -8.01 3.47 -9.17
N GLU A 49 -9.14 2.84 -9.49
CA GLU A 49 -10.06 2.29 -8.50
C GLU A 49 -9.42 1.12 -7.75
N MET A 50 -8.67 0.24 -8.42
CA MET A 50 -7.91 -0.84 -7.77
C MET A 50 -6.91 -0.30 -6.74
N ILE A 51 -6.20 0.78 -7.07
CA ILE A 51 -5.19 1.39 -6.19
C ILE A 51 -5.85 2.08 -4.98
N THR A 52 -6.92 2.84 -5.22
CA THR A 52 -7.58 3.66 -4.17
C THR A 52 -8.55 2.85 -3.30
N ALA A 53 -8.92 1.63 -3.72
CA ALA A 53 -9.85 0.75 -3.02
C ALA A 53 -9.55 0.62 -1.52
N ASN A 54 -10.60 0.87 -0.72
CA ASN A 54 -10.58 0.74 0.74
C ASN A 54 -9.42 1.52 1.38
N ASN A 55 -9.32 2.81 1.06
CA ASN A 55 -8.30 3.74 1.55
C ASN A 55 -6.89 3.20 1.30
N TYR A 56 -6.56 2.99 0.03
CA TYR A 56 -5.26 2.50 -0.42
C TYR A 56 -4.84 1.18 0.26
N SER A 57 -5.79 0.27 0.46
CA SER A 57 -5.53 -0.95 1.24
C SER A 57 -4.45 -1.82 0.63
N ALA A 58 -4.31 -1.88 -0.69
CA ALA A 58 -3.24 -2.64 -1.33
C ALA A 58 -1.85 -2.13 -0.90
N PHE A 59 -1.69 -0.80 -0.84
CA PHE A 59 -0.46 -0.14 -0.38
C PHE A 59 -0.19 -0.44 1.10
N ARG A 60 -1.18 -0.22 1.98
CA ARG A 60 -1.03 -0.45 3.42
C ARG A 60 -0.69 -1.91 3.75
N ARG A 61 -1.36 -2.87 3.11
CA ARG A 61 -1.11 -4.31 3.30
C ARG A 61 0.26 -4.73 2.75
N ALA A 62 0.66 -4.23 1.58
CA ALA A 62 2.00 -4.51 1.07
C ALA A 62 3.09 -3.99 2.02
N ALA A 63 2.86 -2.86 2.70
CA ALA A 63 3.79 -2.33 3.69
C ALA A 63 3.82 -3.15 4.99
N GLU A 64 2.64 -3.55 5.49
CA GLU A 64 2.47 -4.43 6.66
C GLU A 64 3.27 -5.74 6.52
N PHE A 65 3.29 -6.33 5.32
CA PHE A 65 3.98 -7.60 5.05
C PHE A 65 5.33 -7.43 4.32
N GLY A 66 5.87 -6.21 4.23
CA GLY A 66 7.24 -5.97 3.74
C GLY A 66 7.45 -6.13 2.23
N HIS A 67 6.39 -6.07 1.42
CA HIS A 67 6.44 -6.26 -0.03
C HIS A 67 6.87 -5.00 -0.79
N LEU A 68 8.12 -4.57 -0.57
CA LEU A 68 8.71 -3.37 -1.18
C LEU A 68 8.54 -3.29 -2.73
N PRO A 69 8.69 -4.36 -3.52
CA PRO A 69 8.48 -4.29 -4.97
C PRO A 69 7.06 -3.84 -5.38
N ILE A 70 6.07 -4.16 -4.55
CA ILE A 70 4.67 -3.74 -4.78
C ILE A 70 4.48 -2.29 -4.37
N ILE A 71 5.07 -1.87 -3.24
CA ILE A 71 5.08 -0.47 -2.81
C ILE A 71 5.69 0.43 -3.90
N GLN A 72 6.86 0.08 -4.42
CA GLN A 72 7.51 0.82 -5.51
C GLN A 72 6.66 0.85 -6.77
N TRP A 73 6.00 -0.26 -7.11
CA TRP A 73 5.09 -0.32 -8.25
C TRP A 73 3.88 0.61 -8.06
N LEU A 74 3.26 0.61 -6.88
CA LEU A 74 2.13 1.48 -6.56
C LEU A 74 2.53 2.95 -6.58
N VAL A 75 3.65 3.32 -5.95
CA VAL A 75 4.20 4.69 -5.99
C VAL A 75 4.45 5.15 -7.42
N LYS A 76 5.06 4.32 -8.26
CA LYS A 76 5.29 4.62 -9.69
C LYS A 76 3.99 4.96 -10.42
N TYR A 77 2.93 4.16 -10.21
CA TYR A 77 1.66 4.36 -10.93
C TYR A 77 0.83 5.51 -10.36
N VAL A 78 0.81 5.72 -9.05
CA VAL A 78 0.17 6.90 -8.46
C VAL A 78 0.86 8.16 -8.93
N THR A 79 2.20 8.20 -8.91
CA THR A 79 2.97 9.35 -9.41
C THR A 79 2.67 9.63 -10.88
N LYS A 80 2.49 8.59 -11.71
CA LYS A 80 2.16 8.76 -13.12
C LYS A 80 0.72 9.23 -13.35
N LEU A 81 -0.25 8.73 -12.59
CA LEU A 81 -1.68 8.96 -12.83
C LEU A 81 -2.21 10.20 -12.10
N ALA A 82 -1.77 10.41 -10.87
CA ALA A 82 -2.21 11.49 -9.99
C ALA A 82 -1.10 11.84 -8.99
N PRO A 83 -0.05 12.59 -9.42
CA PRO A 83 1.08 12.93 -8.54
C PRO A 83 0.65 13.59 -7.22
N HIS A 84 -0.38 14.44 -7.27
CA HIS A 84 -0.93 15.13 -6.09
C HIS A 84 -1.58 14.17 -5.05
N LYS A 85 -1.83 12.91 -5.41
CA LYS A 85 -2.37 11.87 -4.52
C LYS A 85 -1.29 11.00 -3.88
N LEU A 86 -0.02 11.12 -4.28
CA LEU A 86 1.06 10.33 -3.71
C LEU A 86 1.17 10.57 -2.19
N GLN A 87 1.15 11.84 -1.79
CA GLN A 87 1.20 12.22 -0.39
C GLN A 87 -0.02 11.70 0.38
N GLU A 88 -1.23 11.84 -0.18
CA GLU A 88 -2.46 11.29 0.42
C GLU A 88 -2.39 9.78 0.64
N MET A 89 -1.87 9.01 -0.34
CA MET A 89 -1.71 7.56 -0.21
C MET A 89 -0.76 7.18 0.95
N ILE A 90 0.28 7.99 1.19
CA ILE A 90 1.28 7.73 2.24
C ILE A 90 0.77 8.19 3.60
N GLU A 91 0.07 9.32 3.66
CA GLU A 91 -0.45 9.94 4.89
C GLU A 91 -1.75 9.29 5.39
N VAL A 92 -2.40 8.45 4.58
CA VAL A 92 -3.68 7.82 4.91
C VAL A 92 -3.66 7.16 6.29
N ASN A 93 -4.73 7.40 7.07
CA ASN A 93 -4.89 6.91 8.44
C ASN A 93 -3.66 7.20 9.33
N GLU A 94 -3.14 8.42 9.28
CA GLU A 94 -1.95 8.81 10.06
C GLU A 94 -0.76 7.89 9.80
N TYR A 95 -0.40 7.72 8.52
CA TYR A 95 0.75 6.92 8.08
C TYR A 95 0.67 5.44 8.48
N ASP A 96 -0.50 4.81 8.41
CA ASP A 96 -0.71 3.39 8.73
C ASP A 96 0.31 2.46 8.06
N ALA A 97 0.63 2.69 6.77
CA ALA A 97 1.59 1.88 6.04
C ALA A 97 2.99 1.90 6.69
N PHE A 98 3.47 3.08 7.09
CA PHE A 98 4.74 3.24 7.80
C PHE A 98 4.70 2.55 9.16
N ARG A 99 3.62 2.77 9.92
CA ARG A 99 3.44 2.21 11.26
C ARG A 99 3.38 0.68 11.25
N PHE A 100 2.68 0.07 10.28
CA PHE A 100 2.64 -1.38 10.12
C PHE A 100 3.97 -1.96 9.66
N ALA A 101 4.70 -1.27 8.78
CA ALA A 101 6.05 -1.68 8.39
C ALA A 101 7.00 -1.67 9.59
N VAL A 102 6.89 -0.69 10.49
CA VAL A 102 7.64 -0.64 11.75
C VAL A 102 7.27 -1.81 12.67
N GLN A 103 5.99 -2.04 12.91
CA GLN A 103 5.48 -3.13 13.75
C GLN A 103 6.01 -4.50 13.29
N ASN A 104 6.04 -4.73 11.98
CA ASN A 104 6.46 -6.00 11.38
C ASN A 104 7.95 -6.03 11.00
N GLU A 105 8.76 -5.06 11.48
CA GLU A 105 10.21 -5.00 11.23
C GLU A 105 10.59 -5.03 9.73
N CYS A 106 9.74 -4.44 8.90
CA CYS A 106 9.94 -4.33 7.46
C CYS A 106 10.92 -3.18 7.15
N VAL A 107 12.19 -3.35 7.57
CA VAL A 107 13.24 -2.32 7.51
C VAL A 107 13.35 -1.68 6.12
N SER A 108 13.37 -2.48 5.05
CA SER A 108 13.49 -1.97 3.68
C SER A 108 12.31 -1.09 3.25
N VAL A 109 11.10 -1.35 3.77
CA VAL A 109 9.92 -0.51 3.50
C VAL A 109 9.99 0.79 4.29
N VAL A 110 10.44 0.72 5.55
CA VAL A 110 10.65 1.91 6.39
C VAL A 110 11.70 2.82 5.77
N ASP A 111 12.85 2.28 5.38
CA ASP A 111 13.91 3.04 4.71
C ASP A 111 13.39 3.70 3.43
N TYR A 112 12.67 2.94 2.61
CA TYR A 112 12.07 3.47 1.39
C TYR A 112 11.10 4.63 1.65
N PHE A 113 10.27 4.59 2.69
CA PHE A 113 9.37 5.71 3.01
C PHE A 113 10.11 6.96 3.48
N LEU A 114 11.18 6.79 4.26
CA LEU A 114 12.03 7.89 4.73
C LEU A 114 12.80 8.55 3.58
N GLU A 115 13.27 7.75 2.61
CA GLU A 115 13.93 8.24 1.39
C GLU A 115 12.94 8.89 0.42
N LEU A 116 11.72 8.36 0.31
CA LEU A 116 10.71 8.86 -0.60
C LEU A 116 10.18 10.24 -0.18
N LEU A 117 10.06 10.50 1.13
CA LEU A 117 9.57 11.76 1.67
C LEU A 117 10.44 12.23 2.87
N PRO A 118 11.67 12.70 2.62
CA PRO A 118 12.58 13.13 3.68
C PRO A 118 11.98 14.25 4.54
N ASP A 119 11.25 15.19 3.93
CA ASP A 119 10.61 16.31 4.63
C ASP A 119 9.44 15.87 5.53
N LYS A 120 8.95 14.63 5.39
CA LYS A 120 7.85 14.05 6.18
C LYS A 120 8.31 13.05 7.21
N LYS A 121 9.62 12.76 7.28
CA LYS A 121 10.20 11.83 8.24
C LYS A 121 9.72 12.08 9.68
N GLN A 122 9.77 13.33 10.14
CA GLN A 122 9.33 13.67 11.49
C GLN A 122 7.83 13.42 11.70
N ALA A 123 7.00 13.83 10.74
CA ALA A 123 5.56 13.61 10.79
C ALA A 123 5.19 12.12 10.81
N MET A 124 5.91 11.26 10.06
CA MET A 124 5.73 9.80 10.11
C MET A 124 6.02 9.22 11.49
N ILE A 125 7.06 9.73 12.17
CA ILE A 125 7.48 9.26 13.49
C ILE A 125 6.50 9.72 14.57
N GLU A 126 6.03 10.97 14.50
CA GLU A 126 5.11 11.58 15.48
C GLU A 126 3.65 11.11 15.32
N ALA A 127 3.30 10.54 14.17
CA ALA A 127 1.94 10.14 13.82
C ALA A 127 1.23 9.30 14.89
N ASN A 128 -0.03 9.63 15.16
CA ASN A 128 -0.85 8.99 16.18
C ASN A 128 -0.10 8.89 17.52
N HIS A 129 0.42 10.04 17.96
CA HIS A 129 1.19 10.22 19.19
C HIS A 129 2.43 9.31 19.32
N TYR A 130 3.25 9.11 18.28
CA TYR A 130 4.38 8.15 18.28
C TYR A 130 3.97 6.67 18.32
N SER A 131 2.85 6.36 17.67
CA SER A 131 2.33 4.99 17.61
C SER A 131 3.32 3.98 17.03
N ALA A 132 4.12 4.34 16.02
CA ALA A 132 5.12 3.45 15.43
C ALA A 132 6.12 2.94 16.49
N PHE A 133 6.58 3.82 17.38
CA PHE A 133 7.48 3.47 18.48
C PHE A 133 6.79 2.55 19.51
N ARG A 134 5.54 2.86 19.90
CA ARG A 134 4.75 2.00 20.80
C ARG A 134 4.54 0.61 20.21
N MET A 135 4.20 0.52 18.93
CA MET A 135 3.98 -0.75 18.25
C MET A 135 5.26 -1.57 18.20
N ALA A 136 6.39 -0.95 17.85
CA ALA A 136 7.70 -1.61 17.89
C ALA A 136 7.99 -2.20 19.29
N ALA A 137 7.69 -1.46 20.36
CA ALA A 137 7.86 -1.96 21.74
C ALA A 137 6.94 -3.15 22.05
N ILE A 138 5.66 -3.09 21.66
CA ILE A 138 4.68 -4.18 21.88
C ILE A 138 5.09 -5.47 21.14
N THR A 139 5.70 -5.33 19.96
CA THR A 139 6.11 -6.46 19.11
C THR A 139 7.59 -6.84 19.25
N ASP A 140 8.26 -6.36 20.30
CA ASP A 140 9.68 -6.64 20.60
C ASP A 140 10.64 -6.32 19.43
N ARG A 141 10.40 -5.21 18.73
CA ARG A 141 11.23 -4.73 17.61
C ARG A 141 12.25 -3.71 18.08
N TRP A 142 13.16 -4.12 18.96
CA TRP A 142 14.21 -3.22 19.50
C TRP A 142 14.98 -2.48 18.40
N ARG A 143 15.33 -3.17 17.31
CA ARG A 143 16.03 -2.56 16.17
C ARG A 143 15.24 -1.39 15.57
N MET A 144 13.93 -1.52 15.48
CA MET A 144 13.06 -0.45 14.99
C MET A 144 12.93 0.69 15.99
N MET A 145 12.84 0.39 17.29
CA MET A 145 12.84 1.43 18.33
C MET A 145 14.12 2.27 18.27
N ALA A 146 15.29 1.61 18.27
CA ALA A 146 16.58 2.28 18.17
C ALA A 146 16.69 3.12 16.88
N LYS A 147 16.23 2.57 15.75
CA LYS A 147 16.18 3.29 14.48
C LYS A 147 15.31 4.55 14.57
N LEU A 148 14.11 4.48 15.13
CA LEU A 148 13.22 5.63 15.26
C LEU A 148 13.81 6.73 16.17
N VAL A 149 14.47 6.35 17.27
CA VAL A 149 15.13 7.31 18.17
C VAL A 149 16.30 8.01 17.49
N ALA A 150 17.09 7.29 16.70
CA ALA A 150 18.21 7.86 15.95
C ALA A 150 17.78 8.82 14.81
N LEU A 151 16.48 8.90 14.54
CA LEU A 151 15.91 9.72 13.49
C LEU A 151 15.32 11.05 14.00
N LEU A 152 15.17 11.22 15.32
CA LEU A 152 14.79 12.47 16.01
C LEU A 152 16.01 13.38 16.18
#